data_AF-A0A673M299-F1
#
_entry.id   AF-A0A673M299-F1
#
_cell.length_a   1.000
_cell.length_b   1.000
_cell.length_c   1.000
_cell.angle_alpha   90.00
_cell.angle_beta   90.00
_cell.angle_gamma   90.00
#
_symmetry.space_group_name_H-M   'P 1'
#
loop_
_entity.id
_entity.type
_entity.pdbx_description
1 polymer ?
#
loop_
_entity_poly.entity_id
_entity_poly.type
_entity_poly.pdbx_seq_one_letter_code
_entity_poly.pdbx_strand_id
1 'polypeptide(L)'
;MFHTRYTLHRQALQHKIGYIIDVKIKDALVLADGKLSPDCKISDAIDDMLEYTKLTDHIFDTILNQSDSEELKKARDILKDIVNRRLPKFVGEARLNEEILEEKMTKFKDQPKASMIKVQKKLKNHWEKIINNSNQSLNAEDFDIYVLDMGFGEVGNEPIGNVHFYSKNDLKTAFKLEKYQVSSLKPKRFHEYLVRVYYNKTDVSYQKVQQKAEESFHEWCKKNEFIDSGKAEETVRERSQNYQPSLGKIFNDPIYGQIELDPPLIKIIDTPEFQRLRHIKQLGGAYLVYPGATHTRFEHSLGMAYLAGRMINILKEKQEDLGIDEKDVLCVQIAALCYNLGHGPFSHLYERFYCDALKREALLEMTEVEVDRANEGIRQKQEKVKIGRLHHS
;
A
#
# COMPACT_ATOMS: atom_id res chain seq x y z
N MET A 1 17.42 0.32 -4.16
CA MET A 1 16.15 -0.44 -4.17
C MET A 1 15.29 -0.15 -2.94
N PHE A 2 15.64 -0.66 -1.74
CA PHE A 2 14.76 -0.52 -0.57
C PHE A 2 14.57 0.94 -0.08
N HIS A 3 15.60 1.78 -0.18
CA HIS A 3 15.46 3.22 0.08
C HIS A 3 14.45 3.87 -0.89
N THR A 4 14.55 3.58 -2.19
CA THR A 4 13.59 4.05 -3.20
C THR A 4 12.16 3.59 -2.90
N ARG A 5 11.97 2.31 -2.52
CA ARG A 5 10.67 1.77 -2.09
C ARG A 5 10.12 2.53 -0.89
N TYR A 6 10.95 2.76 0.14
CA TYR A 6 10.57 3.53 1.32
C TYR A 6 10.17 4.97 0.96
N THR A 7 10.95 5.65 0.11
CA THR A 7 10.66 7.01 -0.35
C THR A 7 9.32 7.08 -1.11
N LEU A 8 9.06 6.16 -2.04
CA LEU A 8 7.78 6.07 -2.74
C LEU A 8 6.63 5.79 -1.76
N HIS A 9 6.87 4.92 -0.77
CA HIS A 9 5.85 4.60 0.23
C HIS A 9 5.49 5.81 1.09
N ARG A 10 6.49 6.57 1.55
CA ARG A 10 6.31 7.78 2.37
C ARG A 10 5.71 8.95 1.59
N GLN A 11 6.15 9.18 0.35
CA GLN A 11 5.77 10.35 -0.44
C GLN A 11 4.45 10.18 -1.21
N ALA A 12 4.12 8.96 -1.65
CA ALA A 12 2.96 8.71 -2.50
C ALA A 12 1.94 7.75 -1.87
N LEU A 13 2.33 6.49 -1.62
CA LEU A 13 1.38 5.44 -1.20
C LEU A 13 0.72 5.72 0.17
N GLN A 14 1.52 6.18 1.13
CA GLN A 14 1.05 6.54 2.46
C GLN A 14 0.95 8.04 2.61
N HIS A 15 0.76 8.82 1.55
CA HIS A 15 0.60 10.25 1.77
C HIS A 15 -0.70 10.51 2.56
N LYS A 16 -0.62 11.39 3.56
CA LYS A 16 -1.71 11.75 4.51
C LYS A 16 -3.11 11.90 3.91
N ILE A 17 -3.27 12.57 2.77
CA ILE A 17 -4.61 12.71 2.21
C ILE A 17 -5.03 11.40 1.49
N GLY A 18 -4.08 10.72 0.81
CA GLY A 18 -4.27 9.40 0.14
C GLY A 18 -4.90 8.41 1.08
N TYR A 19 -4.22 8.28 2.21
CA TYR A 19 -4.61 7.43 3.31
C TYR A 19 -6.06 7.70 3.80
N ILE A 20 -6.45 8.97 4.00
CA ILE A 20 -7.79 9.24 4.54
C ILE A 20 -8.89 8.96 3.50
N ILE A 21 -8.62 9.13 2.20
CA ILE A 21 -9.58 8.73 1.17
C ILE A 21 -9.76 7.21 1.17
N ASP A 22 -8.68 6.43 1.21
CA ASP A 22 -8.77 4.98 1.25
C ASP A 22 -9.58 4.50 2.47
N VAL A 23 -9.40 5.14 3.63
CA VAL A 23 -10.20 4.87 4.83
C VAL A 23 -11.68 5.16 4.58
N LYS A 24 -12.03 6.29 3.95
CA LYS A 24 -13.42 6.66 3.69
C LYS A 24 -14.08 5.81 2.61
N ILE A 25 -13.35 5.41 1.56
CA ILE A 25 -13.83 4.43 0.58
C ILE A 25 -14.12 3.10 1.28
N LYS A 26 -13.19 2.63 2.14
CA LYS A 26 -13.39 1.41 2.92
C LYS A 26 -14.63 1.52 3.83
N ASP A 27 -14.83 2.65 4.52
CA ASP A 27 -16.04 2.87 5.34
C ASP A 27 -17.32 2.84 4.48
N ALA A 28 -17.29 3.44 3.27
CA ALA A 28 -18.41 3.41 2.33
C ALA A 28 -18.72 2.00 1.81
N LEU A 29 -17.69 1.23 1.44
CA LEU A 29 -17.85 -0.16 1.00
C LEU A 29 -18.45 -1.03 2.11
N VAL A 30 -17.98 -0.88 3.35
CA VAL A 30 -18.56 -1.59 4.51
C VAL A 30 -20.03 -1.24 4.71
N LEU A 31 -20.39 0.03 4.51
CA LEU A 31 -21.79 0.48 4.62
C LEU A 31 -22.67 0.00 3.46
N ALA A 32 -22.10 -0.21 2.28
CA ALA A 32 -22.79 -0.64 1.06
C ALA A 32 -22.87 -2.17 0.91
N ASP A 33 -22.04 -2.91 1.64
CA ASP A 33 -21.98 -4.36 1.59
C ASP A 33 -23.34 -5.01 1.86
N GLY A 34 -23.81 -5.81 0.90
CA GLY A 34 -25.10 -6.52 0.97
C GLY A 34 -26.34 -5.66 0.71
N LYS A 35 -26.18 -4.43 0.18
CA LYS A 35 -27.28 -3.49 -0.09
C LYS A 35 -27.31 -2.97 -1.53
N LEU A 36 -26.45 -3.52 -2.38
CA LEU A 36 -26.40 -3.21 -3.80
C LEU A 36 -27.45 -4.04 -4.52
N SER A 37 -28.05 -3.49 -5.58
CA SER A 37 -28.97 -4.23 -6.45
C SER A 37 -28.26 -4.74 -7.71
N PRO A 38 -28.43 -6.02 -8.11
CA PRO A 38 -29.09 -7.11 -7.35
C PRO A 38 -28.33 -7.44 -6.06
N ASP A 39 -29.04 -7.92 -5.02
CA ASP A 39 -28.50 -8.18 -3.67
C ASP A 39 -27.17 -8.94 -3.73
N CYS A 40 -26.08 -8.18 -3.75
CA CYS A 40 -24.73 -8.72 -3.77
C CYS A 40 -24.04 -8.24 -2.50
N LYS A 41 -23.54 -9.19 -1.72
CA LYS A 41 -22.53 -8.88 -0.72
C LYS A 41 -21.25 -8.65 -1.49
N ILE A 42 -20.70 -7.45 -1.31
CA ILE A 42 -19.41 -7.12 -1.88
C ILE A 42 -18.44 -8.15 -1.32
N SER A 43 -18.47 -8.39 0.00
CA SER A 43 -17.63 -9.38 0.68
C SER A 43 -17.62 -10.72 -0.03
N ASP A 44 -18.77 -11.32 -0.28
CA ASP A 44 -18.85 -12.74 -0.68
C ASP A 44 -18.40 -12.97 -2.14
N ALA A 45 -18.17 -11.90 -2.93
CA ALA A 45 -17.71 -12.00 -4.31
C ALA A 45 -16.37 -12.73 -4.48
N ILE A 46 -15.61 -12.87 -3.40
CA ILE A 46 -14.30 -13.52 -3.37
C ILE A 46 -14.40 -15.04 -3.50
N ASP A 47 -15.56 -15.60 -3.15
CA ASP A 47 -15.80 -17.04 -3.07
C ASP A 47 -16.29 -17.59 -4.42
N ASP A 48 -16.72 -16.69 -5.32
CA ASP A 48 -17.09 -16.97 -6.71
C ASP A 48 -16.24 -16.14 -7.69
N MET A 49 -15.37 -16.81 -8.44
CA MET A 49 -14.50 -16.15 -9.43
C MET A 49 -15.28 -15.40 -10.53
N LEU A 50 -16.52 -15.78 -10.85
CA LEU A 50 -17.34 -15.07 -11.83
C LEU A 50 -17.81 -13.72 -11.28
N GLU A 51 -18.22 -13.66 -10.01
CA GLU A 51 -18.58 -12.41 -9.33
C GLU A 51 -17.34 -11.56 -9.03
N TYR A 52 -16.26 -12.19 -8.59
CA TYR A 52 -14.96 -11.55 -8.40
C TYR A 52 -14.46 -10.87 -9.69
N THR A 53 -14.67 -11.49 -10.85
CA THR A 53 -14.25 -10.91 -12.13
C THR A 53 -15.01 -9.62 -12.46
N LYS A 54 -16.26 -9.48 -12.00
CA LYS A 54 -17.10 -8.30 -12.21
C LYS A 54 -16.85 -7.20 -11.18
N LEU A 55 -16.37 -7.56 -9.98
CA LEU A 55 -16.04 -6.62 -8.93
C LEU A 55 -14.86 -5.77 -9.40
N THR A 56 -15.11 -4.48 -9.66
CA THR A 56 -14.13 -3.50 -10.18
C THR A 56 -14.25 -2.16 -9.48
N ASP A 57 -13.35 -1.21 -9.80
CA ASP A 57 -13.43 0.18 -9.31
C ASP A 57 -14.78 0.84 -9.67
N HIS A 58 -15.49 0.29 -10.67
CA HIS A 58 -16.84 0.68 -11.04
C HIS A 58 -17.84 0.60 -9.87
N ILE A 59 -17.57 -0.22 -8.84
CA ILE A 59 -18.38 -0.29 -7.62
C ILE A 59 -18.53 1.08 -6.95
N PHE A 60 -17.53 1.95 -7.09
CA PHE A 60 -17.59 3.33 -6.60
C PHE A 60 -18.73 4.09 -7.28
N ASP A 61 -18.80 4.04 -8.61
CA ASP A 61 -19.84 4.69 -9.39
C ASP A 61 -21.20 4.01 -9.19
N THR A 62 -21.23 2.69 -9.02
CA THR A 62 -22.46 1.95 -8.69
C THR A 62 -23.09 2.47 -7.40
N ILE A 63 -22.32 2.56 -6.32
CA ILE A 63 -22.80 3.10 -5.02
C ILE A 63 -23.20 4.57 -5.17
N LEU A 64 -22.42 5.35 -5.91
CA LEU A 64 -22.65 6.78 -6.07
C LEU A 64 -23.95 7.08 -6.83
N ASN A 65 -24.26 6.29 -7.86
CA ASN A 65 -25.34 6.55 -8.82
C ASN A 65 -26.65 5.79 -8.51
N GLN A 66 -26.65 4.76 -7.67
CA GLN A 66 -27.87 4.11 -7.18
C GLN A 66 -28.62 5.04 -6.21
N SER A 67 -29.41 5.95 -6.75
CA SER A 67 -30.10 7.03 -6.02
C SER A 67 -31.35 6.54 -5.27
N ASP A 68 -31.95 5.44 -5.72
CA ASP A 68 -33.25 4.94 -5.23
C ASP A 68 -33.17 4.14 -3.92
N SER A 69 -31.96 3.76 -3.48
CA SER A 69 -31.76 3.06 -2.21
C SER A 69 -31.47 4.05 -1.07
N GLU A 70 -32.38 4.13 -0.10
CA GLU A 70 -32.15 4.83 1.17
C GLU A 70 -31.12 4.10 2.04
N GLU A 71 -30.96 2.79 1.86
CA GLU A 71 -30.01 1.97 2.63
C GLU A 71 -28.54 2.29 2.28
N LEU A 72 -28.30 2.71 1.04
CA LEU A 72 -26.99 3.15 0.54
C LEU A 72 -26.68 4.62 0.83
N LYS A 73 -27.63 5.39 1.38
CA LYS A 73 -27.49 6.84 1.55
C LYS A 73 -26.21 7.24 2.29
N LYS A 74 -25.90 6.58 3.41
CA LYS A 74 -24.68 6.87 4.18
C LYS A 74 -23.39 6.57 3.40
N ALA A 75 -23.34 5.46 2.68
CA ALA A 75 -22.19 5.11 1.83
C ALA A 75 -22.02 6.12 0.70
N ARG A 76 -23.13 6.45 0.02
CA ARG A 76 -23.20 7.43 -1.06
C ARG A 76 -22.80 8.82 -0.61
N ASP A 77 -23.20 9.26 0.58
CA ASP A 77 -22.83 10.56 1.12
C ASP A 77 -21.31 10.66 1.38
N ILE A 78 -20.69 9.58 1.89
CA ILE A 78 -19.22 9.50 2.04
C ILE A 78 -18.53 9.60 0.66
N LEU A 79 -19.02 8.89 -0.35
CA LEU A 79 -18.44 8.97 -1.70
C LEU A 79 -18.65 10.34 -2.35
N LYS A 80 -19.82 10.97 -2.14
CA LYS A 80 -20.09 12.36 -2.56
C LYS A 80 -19.14 13.34 -1.89
N ASP A 81 -18.83 13.15 -0.61
CA ASP A 81 -17.85 13.97 0.11
C ASP A 81 -16.45 13.82 -0.50
N ILE A 82 -16.06 12.60 -0.89
CA ILE A 82 -14.82 12.34 -1.63
C ILE A 82 -14.80 13.09 -2.97
N VAL A 83 -15.84 12.90 -3.79
CA VAL A 83 -15.96 13.53 -5.12
C VAL A 83 -15.93 15.06 -5.02
N ASN A 84 -16.64 15.62 -4.05
CA ASN A 84 -16.71 17.07 -3.82
C ASN A 84 -15.56 17.63 -2.97
N ARG A 85 -14.53 16.80 -2.69
CA ARG A 85 -13.35 17.21 -1.92
C ARG A 85 -13.63 17.69 -0.49
N ARG A 86 -14.77 17.28 0.08
CA ARG A 86 -15.15 17.48 1.49
C ARG A 86 -14.51 16.38 2.34
N LEU A 87 -13.19 16.46 2.49
CA LEU A 87 -12.39 15.43 3.18
C LEU A 87 -12.05 15.85 4.61
N PRO A 88 -11.85 14.88 5.53
CA PRO A 88 -11.27 15.15 6.84
C PRO A 88 -9.95 15.91 6.72
N LYS A 89 -9.71 16.84 7.64
CA LYS A 89 -8.55 17.73 7.60
C LYS A 89 -7.42 17.14 8.41
N PHE A 90 -6.24 17.03 7.80
CA PHE A 90 -5.05 16.55 8.48
C PHE A 90 -4.59 17.56 9.54
N VAL A 91 -4.42 17.11 10.78
CA VAL A 91 -4.00 17.95 11.91
C VAL A 91 -2.50 17.80 12.15
N GLY A 92 -1.97 16.58 12.12
CA GLY A 92 -0.57 16.34 12.43
C GLY A 92 -0.13 14.89 12.25
N GLU A 93 1.19 14.71 12.15
CA GLU A 93 1.87 13.41 12.09
C GLU A 93 3.03 13.40 13.06
N ALA A 94 3.21 12.28 13.76
CA ALA A 94 4.31 12.06 14.68
C ALA A 94 4.84 10.63 14.53
N ARG A 95 6.14 10.46 14.76
CA ARG A 95 6.76 9.13 14.81
C ARG A 95 6.55 8.52 16.19
N LEU A 96 6.25 7.22 16.24
CA LEU A 96 6.19 6.48 17.49
C LEU A 96 7.57 5.95 17.89
N ASN A 97 7.82 5.91 19.19
CA ASN A 97 9.03 5.35 19.76
C ASN A 97 8.94 3.81 19.78
N GLU A 98 9.72 3.17 18.90
CA GLU A 98 9.78 1.71 18.74
C GLU A 98 10.25 0.98 20.01
N GLU A 99 11.18 1.56 20.78
CA GLU A 99 11.68 0.94 22.01
C GLU A 99 10.58 0.84 23.07
N ILE A 100 9.78 1.90 23.21
CA ILE A 100 8.64 1.94 24.13
C ILE A 100 7.51 1.03 23.64
N LEU A 101 7.33 0.90 22.32
CA LEU A 101 6.38 -0.07 21.74
C LEU A 101 6.79 -1.51 22.06
N GLU A 102 8.06 -1.87 21.88
CA GLU A 102 8.59 -3.20 22.19
C GLU A 102 8.53 -3.51 23.69
N GLU A 103 8.83 -2.55 24.56
CA GLU A 103 8.80 -2.71 26.02
C GLU A 103 7.36 -2.91 26.54
N LYS A 104 6.41 -2.10 26.06
CA LYS A 104 5.05 -2.05 26.64
C LYS A 104 4.00 -2.90 25.93
N MET A 105 4.32 -3.47 24.76
CA MET A 105 3.42 -4.35 24.01
C MET A 105 3.99 -5.78 23.98
N THR A 106 3.51 -6.62 24.90
CA THR A 106 3.79 -8.06 24.88
C THR A 106 3.37 -8.66 23.53
N LYS A 107 4.28 -9.40 22.87
CA LYS A 107 4.11 -10.02 21.55
C LYS A 107 4.01 -9.06 20.35
N PHE A 108 4.56 -7.84 20.45
CA PHE A 108 4.60 -6.91 19.32
C PHE A 108 5.25 -7.53 18.06
N LYS A 109 6.32 -8.31 18.23
CA LYS A 109 7.02 -9.01 17.14
C LYS A 109 6.23 -10.20 16.57
N ASP A 110 5.39 -10.86 17.38
CA ASP A 110 4.62 -12.03 16.93
C ASP A 110 3.31 -11.64 16.25
N GLN A 111 2.66 -10.54 16.69
CA GLN A 111 1.38 -10.06 16.16
C GLN A 111 1.36 -8.51 16.04
N PRO A 112 2.12 -7.94 15.10
CA PRO A 112 2.25 -6.49 14.98
C PRO A 112 0.91 -5.80 14.70
N LYS A 113 0.07 -6.35 13.82
CA LYS A 113 -1.24 -5.76 13.47
C LYS A 113 -2.22 -5.68 14.64
N ALA A 114 -2.37 -6.75 15.43
CA ALA A 114 -3.25 -6.76 16.59
C ALA A 114 -2.75 -5.81 17.70
N SER A 115 -1.43 -5.69 17.82
CA SER A 115 -0.77 -4.78 18.76
C SER A 115 -0.98 -3.32 18.36
N MET A 116 -0.93 -2.99 17.05
CA MET A 116 -1.21 -1.64 16.55
C MET A 116 -2.63 -1.16 16.86
N ILE A 117 -3.65 -2.04 16.82
CA ILE A 117 -5.02 -1.67 17.21
C ILE A 117 -5.07 -1.26 18.69
N LYS A 118 -4.37 -2.00 19.56
CA LYS A 118 -4.27 -1.66 20.99
C LYS A 118 -3.53 -0.33 21.20
N VAL A 119 -2.45 -0.09 20.47
CA VAL A 119 -1.71 1.18 20.49
C VAL A 119 -2.61 2.33 20.06
N GLN A 120 -3.31 2.21 18.93
CA GLN A 120 -4.24 3.22 18.44
C GLN A 120 -5.32 3.56 19.47
N LYS A 121 -5.88 2.54 20.15
CA LYS A 121 -6.86 2.76 21.23
C LYS A 121 -6.25 3.52 22.41
N LYS A 122 -5.03 3.18 22.84
CA LYS A 122 -4.34 3.93 23.93
C LYS A 122 -4.06 5.38 23.52
N LEU A 123 -3.59 5.60 22.29
CA LEU A 123 -3.33 6.93 21.73
C LEU A 123 -4.62 7.77 21.68
N LYS A 124 -5.73 7.17 21.24
CA LYS A 124 -7.05 7.81 21.23
C LYS A 124 -7.54 8.20 22.63
N ASN A 125 -7.45 7.28 23.59
CA ASN A 125 -7.84 7.58 24.98
C ASN A 125 -6.98 8.71 25.59
N HIS A 126 -5.70 8.78 25.24
CA HIS A 126 -4.82 9.87 25.71
C HIS A 126 -5.18 11.20 25.04
N TRP A 127 -5.49 11.19 23.75
CA TRP A 127 -5.98 12.35 23.01
C TRP A 127 -7.27 12.92 23.64
N GLU A 128 -8.26 12.06 23.89
CA GLU A 128 -9.52 12.42 24.53
C GLU A 128 -9.29 13.11 25.90
N LYS A 129 -8.36 12.59 26.71
CA LYS A 129 -8.01 13.22 27.99
C LYS A 129 -7.42 14.62 27.82
N ILE A 130 -6.56 14.83 26.83
CA ILE A 130 -5.96 16.16 26.60
C ILE A 130 -7.02 17.15 26.13
N ILE A 131 -7.83 16.76 25.16
CA ILE A 131 -8.90 17.61 24.63
C ILE A 131 -9.92 17.95 25.71
N ASN A 132 -10.32 16.99 26.53
CA ASN A 132 -11.31 17.21 27.60
C ASN A 132 -10.76 18.01 28.79
N ASN A 133 -9.45 17.91 29.09
CA ASN A 133 -8.80 18.67 30.16
C ASN A 133 -8.43 20.09 29.73
N SER A 134 -8.18 20.30 28.44
CA SER A 134 -8.08 21.63 27.88
C SER A 134 -9.48 22.24 27.88
N ASN A 135 -9.72 23.37 28.56
CA ASN A 135 -10.99 24.12 28.54
C ASN A 135 -11.28 24.75 27.16
N GLN A 136 -11.00 24.02 26.08
CA GLN A 136 -11.07 24.46 24.70
C GLN A 136 -12.37 23.99 24.05
N SER A 137 -12.84 24.75 23.06
CA SER A 137 -14.03 24.52 22.25
C SER A 137 -13.91 23.31 21.28
N LEU A 138 -13.14 22.29 21.64
CA LEU A 138 -12.86 21.11 20.82
C LEU A 138 -13.60 19.92 21.40
N ASN A 139 -14.25 19.12 20.54
CA ASN A 139 -14.79 17.82 20.94
C ASN A 139 -13.83 16.72 20.45
N ALA A 140 -13.43 15.80 21.34
CA ALA A 140 -12.54 14.70 20.99
C ALA A 140 -13.14 13.75 19.93
N GLU A 141 -14.48 13.63 19.86
CA GLU A 141 -15.19 12.83 18.86
C GLU A 141 -15.02 13.36 17.43
N ASP A 142 -14.65 14.63 17.29
CA ASP A 142 -14.39 15.24 15.98
C ASP A 142 -13.05 14.79 15.39
N PHE A 143 -12.26 13.96 16.08
CA PHE A 143 -10.92 13.56 15.65
C PHE A 143 -10.77 12.05 15.50
N ASP A 144 -10.23 11.63 14.35
CA ASP A 144 -9.78 10.26 14.12
C ASP A 144 -8.26 10.16 14.23
N ILE A 145 -7.80 9.09 14.87
CA ILE A 145 -6.38 8.79 15.09
C ILE A 145 -6.07 7.45 14.43
N TYR A 146 -5.05 7.45 13.57
CA TYR A 146 -4.61 6.27 12.85
C TYR A 146 -3.14 5.99 13.08
N VAL A 147 -2.81 4.73 13.31
CA VAL A 147 -1.43 4.26 13.41
C VAL A 147 -1.05 3.55 12.11
N LEU A 148 0.06 3.95 11.53
CA LEU A 148 0.60 3.44 10.28
C LEU A 148 1.93 2.72 10.54
N ASP A 149 2.15 1.68 9.78
CA ASP A 149 3.39 0.92 9.69
C ASP A 149 4.08 1.32 8.38
N MET A 150 5.35 1.71 8.47
CA MET A 150 6.20 1.98 7.31
C MET A 150 7.56 1.31 7.48
N GLY A 151 7.96 0.48 6.52
CA GLY A 151 9.27 -0.17 6.57
C GLY A 151 9.84 -0.54 5.22
N PHE A 152 11.09 -0.95 5.24
CA PHE A 152 11.86 -1.36 4.06
C PHE A 152 11.48 -2.75 3.55
N GLY A 153 10.59 -3.48 4.23
CA GLY A 153 10.16 -4.82 3.85
C GLY A 153 9.50 -5.51 5.04
N GLU A 154 10.08 -6.64 5.45
CA GLU A 154 9.68 -7.35 6.67
C GLU A 154 9.92 -6.49 7.92
N VAL A 155 8.94 -6.51 8.84
CA VAL A 155 8.97 -5.72 10.08
C VAL A 155 10.19 -6.13 10.92
N GLY A 156 11.02 -5.16 11.30
CA GLY A 156 12.17 -5.38 12.18
C GLY A 156 13.42 -6.00 11.53
N ASN A 157 13.38 -6.38 10.25
CA ASN A 157 14.50 -7.05 9.58
C ASN A 157 15.24 -6.14 8.58
N GLU A 158 16.58 -6.25 8.54
CA GLU A 158 17.39 -5.61 7.50
C GLU A 158 17.17 -6.36 6.17
N PRO A 159 16.68 -5.70 5.11
CA PRO A 159 16.33 -6.39 3.87
C PRO A 159 17.53 -7.08 3.18
N ILE A 160 18.75 -6.55 3.37
CA ILE A 160 19.98 -7.10 2.80
C ILE A 160 20.49 -8.31 3.62
N GLY A 161 20.08 -8.47 4.88
CA GLY A 161 20.59 -9.53 5.75
C GLY A 161 20.27 -10.96 5.26
N ASN A 162 19.23 -11.09 4.43
CA ASN A 162 18.81 -12.35 3.83
C ASN A 162 19.32 -12.53 2.39
N VAL A 163 20.07 -11.56 1.86
CA VAL A 163 20.63 -11.61 0.50
C VAL A 163 22.00 -12.29 0.54
N HIS A 164 22.22 -13.22 -0.37
CA HIS A 164 23.52 -13.83 -0.61
C HIS A 164 24.20 -13.17 -1.81
N PHE A 165 25.51 -12.99 -1.71
CA PHE A 165 26.38 -12.39 -2.71
C PHE A 165 27.42 -13.42 -3.14
N TYR A 166 28.09 -13.16 -4.25
CA TYR A 166 29.27 -13.89 -4.71
C TYR A 166 30.30 -12.88 -5.20
N SER A 167 31.55 -13.32 -5.36
CA SER A 167 32.64 -12.44 -5.74
C SER A 167 32.98 -12.65 -7.21
N LYS A 168 33.47 -11.63 -7.90
CA LYS A 168 33.92 -11.80 -9.30
C LYS A 168 34.99 -12.92 -9.45
N ASN A 169 35.74 -13.20 -8.39
CA ASN A 169 36.81 -14.21 -8.39
C ASN A 169 36.30 -15.62 -8.05
N ASP A 170 35.09 -15.74 -7.49
CA ASP A 170 34.45 -17.01 -7.14
C ASP A 170 32.92 -16.85 -7.24
N LEU A 171 32.38 -17.35 -8.35
CA LEU A 171 30.97 -17.25 -8.73
C LEU A 171 30.13 -18.40 -8.17
N LYS A 172 30.75 -19.44 -7.60
CA LYS A 172 30.05 -20.65 -7.12
C LYS A 172 29.82 -20.63 -5.61
N THR A 173 30.58 -19.83 -4.88
CA THR A 173 30.46 -19.72 -3.43
C THR A 173 29.63 -18.49 -3.05
N ALA A 174 28.48 -18.75 -2.42
CA ALA A 174 27.65 -17.70 -1.83
C ALA A 174 28.20 -17.27 -0.47
N PHE A 175 28.22 -15.97 -0.21
CA PHE A 175 28.54 -15.39 1.10
C PHE A 175 27.55 -14.28 1.48
N LYS A 176 27.52 -13.90 2.75
CA LYS A 176 26.76 -12.75 3.25
C LYS A 176 27.69 -11.57 3.49
N LEU A 177 27.20 -10.36 3.19
CA LEU A 177 27.93 -9.14 3.51
C LEU A 177 27.65 -8.73 4.95
N GLU A 178 28.73 -8.50 5.69
CA GLU A 178 28.65 -7.92 7.03
C GLU A 178 28.28 -6.44 6.97
N LYS A 179 27.61 -5.93 8.02
CA LYS A 179 27.06 -4.56 8.01
C LYS A 179 28.12 -3.49 7.71
N TYR A 180 29.33 -3.65 8.27
CA TYR A 180 30.44 -2.71 8.09
C TYR A 180 31.03 -2.72 6.67
N GLN A 181 30.82 -3.80 5.90
CA GLN A 181 31.39 -3.95 4.56
C GLN A 181 30.60 -3.18 3.49
N VAL A 182 29.40 -2.69 3.81
CA VAL A 182 28.53 -2.02 2.83
C VAL A 182 28.62 -0.50 2.92
N SER A 183 28.33 0.08 4.09
CA SER A 183 28.49 1.52 4.35
C SER A 183 28.17 1.85 5.81
N SER A 184 28.95 2.75 6.42
CA SER A 184 28.64 3.31 7.75
C SER A 184 27.47 4.30 7.75
N LEU A 185 27.01 4.76 6.57
CA LEU A 185 25.90 5.71 6.41
C LEU A 185 24.55 5.02 6.22
N LYS A 186 24.46 3.71 6.44
CA LYS A 186 23.20 2.97 6.39
C LYS A 186 22.23 3.42 7.50
N PRO A 187 20.91 3.36 7.25
CA PRO A 187 19.92 3.51 8.29
C PRO A 187 20.14 2.48 9.40
N LYS A 188 20.07 2.92 10.67
CA LYS A 188 20.11 2.01 11.83
C LYS A 188 18.79 1.27 12.04
N ARG A 189 17.68 1.86 11.57
CA ARG A 189 16.33 1.32 11.66
C ARG A 189 15.76 1.17 10.25
N PHE A 190 15.11 0.04 9.98
CA PHE A 190 14.50 -0.30 8.69
C PHE A 190 12.96 -0.24 8.74
N HIS A 191 12.43 0.22 9.86
CA HIS A 191 11.01 0.28 10.15
C HIS A 191 10.72 1.52 11.00
N GLU A 192 9.56 2.13 10.79
CA GLU A 192 9.04 3.21 11.62
C GLU A 192 7.52 3.12 11.71
N TYR A 193 6.98 3.50 12.86
CA TYR A 193 5.54 3.61 13.04
C TYR A 193 5.18 5.09 13.13
N LEU A 194 4.15 5.48 12.41
CA LEU A 194 3.64 6.85 12.41
C LEU A 194 2.25 6.88 13.02
N VAL A 195 1.92 7.98 13.69
CA VAL A 195 0.55 8.30 14.07
C VAL A 195 0.10 9.56 13.35
N ARG A 196 -1.13 9.54 12.84
CA ARG A 196 -1.78 10.68 12.20
C ARG A 196 -3.10 11.01 12.86
N VAL A 197 -3.36 12.31 13.00
CA VAL A 197 -4.60 12.84 13.54
C VAL A 197 -5.33 13.60 12.44
N TYR A 198 -6.61 13.32 12.27
CA TYR A 198 -7.49 14.00 11.32
C TYR A 198 -8.70 14.59 12.05
N TYR A 199 -9.16 15.74 11.61
CA TYR A 199 -10.41 16.35 12.01
C TYR A 199 -11.51 15.93 11.03
N ASN A 200 -12.53 15.26 11.53
CA ASN A 200 -13.53 14.52 10.76
C ASN A 200 -14.62 15.40 10.15
N LYS A 201 -14.88 16.58 10.74
CA LYS A 201 -15.90 17.50 10.20
C LYS A 201 -15.40 18.13 8.91
N THR A 202 -16.26 18.11 7.91
CA THR A 202 -15.95 18.52 6.53
C THR A 202 -16.46 19.92 6.20
N ASP A 203 -17.05 20.62 7.18
CA ASP A 203 -17.55 21.98 7.08
C ASP A 203 -16.44 23.04 7.29
N VAL A 204 -16.83 24.31 7.20
CA VAL A 204 -15.92 25.46 7.39
C VAL A 204 -15.48 25.59 8.87
N SER A 205 -15.92 24.72 9.77
CA SER A 205 -15.59 24.80 11.19
C SER A 205 -14.10 24.57 11.45
N TYR A 206 -13.41 23.76 10.62
CA TYR A 206 -12.00 23.47 10.82
C TYR A 206 -11.15 24.74 10.82
N GLN A 207 -11.43 25.72 9.95
CA GLN A 207 -10.68 26.98 9.91
C GLN A 207 -10.72 27.74 11.25
N LYS A 208 -11.81 27.58 12.02
CA LYS A 208 -11.99 28.22 13.33
C LYS A 208 -11.27 27.47 14.45
N VAL A 209 -11.00 26.17 14.27
CA VAL A 209 -10.42 25.29 15.29
C VAL A 209 -9.02 24.80 14.94
N GLN A 210 -8.52 25.07 13.73
CA GLN A 210 -7.26 24.55 13.19
C GLN A 210 -6.08 24.85 14.09
N GLN A 211 -5.89 26.14 14.43
CA GLN A 211 -4.77 26.55 15.28
C GLN A 211 -4.78 25.80 16.62
N LYS A 212 -5.95 25.72 17.27
CA LYS A 212 -6.10 25.03 18.55
C LYS A 212 -5.85 23.52 18.41
N ALA A 213 -6.37 22.90 17.34
CA ALA A 213 -6.16 21.49 17.07
C ALA A 213 -4.67 21.16 16.84
N GLU A 214 -3.94 22.02 16.11
CA GLU A 214 -2.50 21.89 15.92
C GLU A 214 -1.74 22.10 17.25
N GLU A 215 -2.11 23.09 18.06
CA GLU A 215 -1.53 23.31 19.40
C GLU A 215 -1.75 22.10 20.32
N SER A 216 -2.98 21.58 20.39
CA SER A 216 -3.31 20.34 21.12
C SER A 216 -2.54 19.14 20.58
N PHE A 217 -2.32 19.06 19.27
CA PHE A 217 -1.48 18.02 18.66
C PHE A 217 -0.04 18.08 19.14
N HIS A 218 0.58 19.27 19.16
CA HIS A 218 1.93 19.44 19.67
C HIS A 218 2.04 19.15 21.17
N GLU A 219 1.05 19.58 21.96
CA GLU A 219 0.99 19.29 23.38
C GLU A 219 0.83 17.79 23.64
N TRP A 220 -0.05 17.12 22.88
CA TRP A 220 -0.23 15.69 22.94
C TRP A 220 1.05 14.95 22.58
N CYS A 221 1.77 15.36 21.53
CA CYS A 221 3.08 14.78 21.20
C CYS A 221 4.09 14.90 22.34
N LYS A 222 4.16 16.06 23.01
CA LYS A 222 5.10 16.29 24.13
C LYS A 222 4.75 15.46 25.37
N LYS A 223 3.47 15.25 25.64
CA LYS A 223 2.98 14.53 26.83
C LYS A 223 2.85 13.03 26.62
N ASN A 224 2.94 12.57 25.37
CA ASN A 224 2.73 11.18 25.03
C ASN A 224 4.06 10.43 24.95
N GLU A 225 4.26 9.53 25.90
CA GLU A 225 5.46 8.69 25.99
C GLU A 225 5.69 7.83 24.74
N PHE A 226 4.67 7.54 23.94
CA PHE A 226 4.83 6.78 22.71
C PHE A 226 5.37 7.61 21.54
N ILE A 227 5.49 8.94 21.66
CA ILE A 227 5.86 9.82 20.54
C ILE A 227 7.32 10.28 20.64
N ASP A 228 8.06 10.11 19.54
CA ASP A 228 9.44 10.57 19.39
C ASP A 228 9.46 12.09 19.07
N SER A 229 10.14 12.89 19.88
CA SER A 229 10.10 14.37 19.84
C SER A 229 11.40 15.03 19.33
N GLY A 230 12.21 14.32 18.53
CA GLY A 230 13.48 14.80 17.98
C GLY A 230 13.41 15.57 16.64
N LYS A 231 14.02 16.76 16.59
CA LYS A 231 14.17 17.70 15.44
C LYS A 231 15.17 17.20 14.35
N ALA A 232 14.88 17.35 13.04
CA ALA A 232 15.88 17.53 11.95
C ALA A 232 15.28 17.87 10.56
N GLU A 233 16.00 18.72 9.80
CA GLU A 233 15.74 19.28 8.45
C GLU A 233 16.26 18.37 7.29
N GLU A 234 15.73 18.54 6.07
CA GLU A 234 16.13 17.77 4.86
C GLU A 234 16.27 18.69 3.62
N THR A 235 17.28 18.46 2.75
CA THR A 235 17.44 19.11 1.42
C THR A 235 18.03 18.12 0.39
N VAL A 236 17.55 18.15 -0.87
CA VAL A 236 17.96 17.26 -2.00
C VAL A 236 18.15 18.07 -3.31
N ARG A 237 19.03 17.62 -4.23
CA ARG A 237 19.19 18.09 -5.63
C ARG A 237 19.46 16.93 -6.62
N GLU A 238 19.07 17.07 -7.89
CA GLU A 238 19.13 16.08 -9.00
C GLU A 238 20.02 16.49 -10.20
N ARG A 239 20.33 15.54 -11.12
CA ARG A 239 20.78 15.80 -12.52
C ARG A 239 20.55 14.62 -13.50
N SER A 240 20.43 14.93 -14.81
CA SER A 240 19.92 14.12 -15.96
C SER A 240 20.97 13.79 -17.06
N GLN A 241 20.67 12.88 -18.02
CA GLN A 241 21.23 12.85 -19.42
C GLN A 241 20.58 11.86 -20.44
N ASN A 242 20.87 12.06 -21.74
CA ASN A 242 20.16 11.71 -23.03
C ASN A 242 20.49 10.35 -23.72
N TYR A 243 19.71 9.95 -24.76
CA TYR A 243 19.87 8.71 -25.60
C TYR A 243 19.48 8.84 -27.10
N GLN A 244 19.83 7.85 -27.95
CA GLN A 244 19.64 7.71 -29.43
C GLN A 244 18.88 6.39 -29.82
N PRO A 245 18.25 6.22 -31.01
CA PRO A 245 17.17 5.23 -31.20
C PRO A 245 17.52 3.90 -31.94
N SER A 246 16.73 2.83 -31.67
CA SER A 246 16.69 1.51 -32.33
C SER A 246 15.24 1.01 -32.66
N LEU A 247 15.10 -0.25 -33.14
CA LEU A 247 14.11 -0.77 -34.12
C LEU A 247 12.78 -1.38 -33.58
N GLY A 248 12.56 -1.39 -32.26
CA GLY A 248 11.39 -1.97 -31.60
C GLY A 248 10.17 -1.05 -31.51
N LYS A 249 9.04 -1.53 -30.99
CA LYS A 249 7.84 -0.69 -30.79
C LYS A 249 8.08 0.20 -29.58
N ILE A 250 8.08 1.50 -29.82
CA ILE A 250 8.36 2.51 -28.80
C ILE A 250 7.05 2.90 -28.10
N PHE A 251 7.07 2.83 -26.77
CA PHE A 251 6.08 3.42 -25.89
C PHE A 251 6.68 4.68 -25.26
N ASN A 252 5.93 5.78 -25.28
CA ASN A 252 6.33 6.98 -24.56
C ASN A 252 5.86 6.87 -23.11
N ASP A 253 6.81 6.78 -22.20
CA ASP A 253 6.61 6.70 -20.77
C ASP A 253 7.10 8.00 -20.09
N PRO A 254 6.34 8.57 -19.15
CA PRO A 254 6.67 9.85 -18.52
C PRO A 254 7.87 9.77 -17.56
N ILE A 255 8.28 8.58 -17.13
CA ILE A 255 9.39 8.38 -16.18
C ILE A 255 10.66 7.97 -16.93
N TYR A 256 10.54 6.98 -17.83
CA TYR A 256 11.69 6.39 -18.52
C TYR A 256 11.91 6.94 -19.92
N GLY A 257 11.05 7.85 -20.40
CA GLY A 257 11.10 8.38 -21.75
C GLY A 257 10.62 7.34 -22.75
N GLN A 258 11.42 7.05 -23.78
CA GLN A 258 11.06 6.04 -24.77
C GLN A 258 11.43 4.65 -24.27
N ILE A 259 10.40 3.83 -24.04
CA ILE A 259 10.54 2.41 -23.75
C ILE A 259 10.39 1.64 -25.05
N GLU A 260 11.44 0.96 -25.48
CA GLU A 260 11.42 0.05 -26.63
C GLU A 260 11.22 -1.38 -26.15
N LEU A 261 10.22 -2.08 -26.69
CA LEU A 261 9.94 -3.48 -26.35
C LEU A 261 9.90 -4.36 -27.61
N ASP A 262 10.42 -5.58 -27.44
CA ASP A 262 10.52 -6.57 -28.51
C ASP A 262 9.16 -7.14 -28.94
N PRO A 263 9.02 -7.59 -30.21
CA PRO A 263 7.76 -8.07 -30.76
C PRO A 263 7.00 -9.12 -29.94
N PRO A 264 7.64 -10.09 -29.24
CA PRO A 264 6.90 -11.06 -28.42
C PRO A 264 6.24 -10.41 -27.19
N LEU A 265 6.85 -9.39 -26.58
CA LEU A 265 6.26 -8.63 -25.48
C LEU A 265 5.03 -7.85 -25.99
N ILE A 266 5.10 -7.31 -27.20
CA ILE A 266 3.97 -6.62 -27.84
C ILE A 266 2.77 -7.55 -28.01
N LYS A 267 2.99 -8.81 -28.42
CA LYS A 267 1.91 -9.80 -28.55
C LYS A 267 1.19 -10.06 -27.22
N ILE A 268 1.90 -10.02 -26.10
CA ILE A 268 1.31 -10.15 -24.75
C ILE A 268 0.59 -8.85 -24.36
N ILE A 269 1.21 -7.70 -24.64
CA ILE A 269 0.59 -6.40 -24.37
C ILE A 269 -0.75 -6.27 -25.08
N ASP A 270 -0.84 -6.74 -26.32
CA ASP A 270 -2.04 -6.62 -27.16
C ASP A 270 -3.20 -7.57 -26.73
N THR A 271 -3.04 -8.42 -25.70
CA THR A 271 -4.13 -9.27 -25.22
C THR A 271 -5.11 -8.52 -24.30
N PRO A 272 -6.40 -8.91 -24.26
CA PRO A 272 -7.39 -8.28 -23.39
C PRO A 272 -7.02 -8.32 -21.90
N GLU A 273 -6.39 -9.41 -21.43
CA GLU A 273 -5.99 -9.60 -20.04
C GLU A 273 -4.95 -8.55 -19.61
N PHE A 274 -4.00 -8.24 -20.51
CA PHE A 274 -2.99 -7.22 -20.26
C PHE A 274 -3.55 -5.80 -20.43
N GLN A 275 -4.37 -5.56 -21.46
CA GLN A 275 -5.01 -4.26 -21.68
C GLN A 275 -5.92 -3.85 -20.51
N ARG A 276 -6.53 -4.80 -19.80
CA ARG A 276 -7.31 -4.56 -18.57
C ARG A 276 -6.53 -3.72 -17.54
N LEU A 277 -5.21 -3.87 -17.47
CA LEU A 277 -4.37 -3.15 -16.51
C LEU A 277 -4.42 -1.63 -16.66
N ARG A 278 -4.90 -1.10 -17.80
CA ARG A 278 -5.12 0.35 -18.01
C ARG A 278 -6.22 0.91 -17.12
N HIS A 279 -7.11 0.05 -16.66
CA HIS A 279 -8.24 0.42 -15.84
C HIS A 279 -8.00 0.09 -14.36
N ILE A 280 -6.82 -0.42 -14.02
CA ILE A 280 -6.43 -0.72 -12.64
C ILE A 280 -5.39 0.30 -12.20
N LYS A 281 -5.75 1.15 -11.24
CA LYS A 281 -4.82 2.13 -10.69
C LYS A 281 -3.73 1.45 -9.89
N GLN A 282 -2.48 1.78 -10.17
CA GLN A 282 -1.30 1.21 -9.49
C GLN A 282 -1.38 1.42 -7.97
N LEU A 283 -1.78 2.62 -7.56
CA LEU A 283 -1.90 3.03 -6.15
C LEU A 283 -3.34 3.02 -5.65
N GLY A 284 -4.23 2.25 -6.29
CA GLY A 284 -5.64 2.17 -5.92
C GLY A 284 -6.31 3.55 -5.86
N GLY A 285 -6.92 3.90 -4.73
CA GLY A 285 -7.68 5.14 -4.53
C GLY A 285 -6.84 6.43 -4.45
N ALA A 286 -5.50 6.35 -4.45
CA ALA A 286 -4.64 7.51 -4.23
C ALA A 286 -4.82 8.65 -5.25
N TYR A 287 -5.28 8.36 -6.48
CA TYR A 287 -5.53 9.38 -7.51
C TYR A 287 -6.63 10.36 -7.13
N LEU A 288 -7.59 9.92 -6.30
CA LEU A 288 -8.64 10.78 -5.78
C LEU A 288 -8.03 11.87 -4.90
N VAL A 289 -6.80 11.68 -4.43
CA VAL A 289 -6.07 12.61 -3.59
C VAL A 289 -5.02 13.40 -4.33
N TYR A 290 -4.12 12.68 -5.00
CA TYR A 290 -3.08 13.28 -5.80
C TYR A 290 -3.58 13.22 -7.22
N PRO A 291 -3.97 14.36 -7.82
CA PRO A 291 -4.43 14.37 -9.20
C PRO A 291 -3.41 13.77 -10.18
N GLY A 292 -2.12 13.69 -9.80
CA GLY A 292 -1.05 13.03 -10.57
C GLY A 292 -0.84 11.53 -10.28
N ALA A 293 -1.46 10.96 -9.24
CA ALA A 293 -1.38 9.52 -8.95
C ALA A 293 -2.35 8.68 -9.79
N THR A 294 -2.62 9.13 -11.02
CA THR A 294 -3.56 8.50 -11.96
C THR A 294 -2.98 7.29 -12.67
N HIS A 295 -1.73 6.94 -12.39
CA HIS A 295 -1.02 5.94 -13.14
C HIS A 295 -1.58 4.53 -12.92
N THR A 296 -1.52 3.75 -13.98
CA THR A 296 -2.17 2.45 -14.05
C THR A 296 -1.16 1.31 -13.95
N ARG A 297 -1.62 0.11 -13.64
CA ARG A 297 -0.79 -1.10 -13.64
C ARG A 297 -0.24 -1.38 -15.04
N PHE A 298 -0.89 -0.88 -16.10
CA PHE A 298 -0.42 -1.03 -17.47
C PHE A 298 0.92 -0.34 -17.69
N GLU A 299 1.02 0.98 -17.49
CA GLU A 299 2.31 1.68 -17.67
C GLU A 299 3.37 1.21 -16.67
N HIS A 300 2.96 0.81 -15.47
CA HIS A 300 3.86 0.21 -14.50
C HIS A 300 4.47 -1.11 -15.01
N SER A 301 3.65 -2.01 -15.57
CA SER A 301 4.14 -3.26 -16.17
C SER A 301 5.05 -3.02 -17.37
N LEU A 302 4.81 -2.00 -18.19
CA LEU A 302 5.73 -1.62 -19.27
C LEU A 302 7.09 -1.18 -18.71
N GLY A 303 7.09 -0.31 -17.69
CA GLY A 303 8.31 0.11 -17.00
C GLY A 303 9.06 -1.05 -16.34
N MET A 304 8.33 -2.01 -15.76
CA MET A 304 8.92 -3.21 -15.15
C MET A 304 9.62 -4.09 -16.20
N ALA A 305 8.95 -4.36 -17.33
CA ALA A 305 9.54 -5.13 -18.42
C ALA A 305 10.80 -4.46 -18.99
N TYR A 306 10.76 -3.13 -19.15
CA TYR A 306 11.90 -2.35 -19.60
C TYR A 306 13.08 -2.43 -18.62
N LEU A 307 12.86 -2.18 -17.34
CA LEU A 307 13.91 -2.22 -16.33
C LEU A 307 14.47 -3.63 -16.14
N ALA A 308 13.62 -4.65 -16.18
CA ALA A 308 14.07 -6.05 -16.12
C ALA A 308 14.96 -6.40 -17.32
N GLY A 309 14.58 -5.97 -18.53
CA GLY A 309 15.38 -6.11 -19.74
C GLY A 309 16.74 -5.42 -19.63
N ARG A 310 16.76 -4.16 -19.16
CA ARG A 310 18.00 -3.42 -18.89
C ARG A 310 18.89 -4.15 -17.90
N MET A 311 18.32 -4.67 -16.82
CA MET A 311 19.06 -5.40 -15.79
C MET A 311 19.66 -6.69 -16.34
N ILE A 312 18.88 -7.54 -17.01
CA ILE A 312 19.36 -8.82 -17.51
C ILE A 312 20.38 -8.66 -18.64
N ASN A 313 20.25 -7.62 -19.48
CA ASN A 313 21.26 -7.30 -20.49
C ASN A 313 22.59 -6.87 -19.86
N ILE A 314 22.55 -6.07 -18.78
CA ILE A 314 23.78 -5.76 -18.03
C ILE A 314 24.40 -7.04 -17.45
N LEU A 315 23.59 -7.96 -16.92
CA LEU A 315 24.11 -9.23 -16.39
C LEU A 315 24.74 -10.08 -17.51
N LYS A 316 24.05 -10.21 -18.64
CA LYS A 316 24.56 -10.89 -19.84
C LYS A 316 25.90 -10.31 -20.31
N GLU A 317 26.02 -8.99 -20.39
CA GLU A 317 27.26 -8.30 -20.81
C GLU A 317 28.39 -8.40 -19.78
N LYS A 318 28.08 -8.37 -18.48
CA LYS A 318 29.08 -8.35 -17.40
C LYS A 318 29.48 -9.74 -16.92
N GLN A 319 28.69 -10.76 -17.25
CA GLN A 319 28.80 -12.13 -16.74
C GLN A 319 28.50 -13.16 -17.83
N GLU A 320 29.35 -13.18 -18.86
CA GLU A 320 29.21 -14.09 -20.00
C GLU A 320 29.17 -15.57 -19.59
N ASP A 321 29.78 -15.92 -18.45
CA ASP A 321 29.85 -17.27 -17.90
C ASP A 321 28.49 -17.81 -17.41
N LEU A 322 27.52 -16.93 -17.15
CA LEU A 322 26.14 -17.32 -16.84
C LEU A 322 25.42 -17.92 -18.06
N GLY A 323 25.95 -17.74 -19.27
CA GLY A 323 25.38 -18.30 -20.49
C GLY A 323 24.00 -17.73 -20.84
N ILE A 324 23.68 -16.52 -20.36
CA ILE A 324 22.38 -15.86 -20.59
C ILE A 324 22.23 -15.59 -22.09
N ASP A 325 21.27 -16.26 -22.71
CA ASP A 325 20.95 -16.07 -24.12
C ASP A 325 19.82 -15.05 -24.33
N GLU A 326 19.49 -14.72 -25.58
CA GLU A 326 18.38 -13.80 -25.89
C GLU A 326 17.01 -14.33 -25.42
N LYS A 327 16.87 -15.65 -25.31
CA LYS A 327 15.63 -16.27 -24.85
C LYS A 327 15.46 -16.07 -23.35
N ASP A 328 16.54 -16.13 -22.57
CA ASP A 328 16.52 -15.82 -21.14
C ASP A 328 16.16 -14.36 -20.87
N VAL A 329 16.78 -13.43 -21.63
CA VAL A 329 16.45 -12.00 -21.58
C VAL A 329 14.96 -11.79 -21.82
N LEU A 330 14.43 -12.39 -22.89
CA LEU A 330 13.01 -12.30 -23.23
C LEU A 330 12.12 -12.92 -22.14
N CYS A 331 12.49 -14.08 -21.59
CA CYS A 331 11.75 -14.73 -20.51
C CYS A 331 11.65 -13.84 -19.27
N VAL A 332 12.75 -13.19 -18.87
CA VAL A 332 12.77 -12.27 -17.72
C VAL A 332 11.89 -11.05 -17.98
N GLN A 333 11.94 -10.47 -19.18
CA GLN A 333 11.08 -9.35 -19.55
C GLN A 333 9.60 -9.75 -19.56
N ILE A 334 9.27 -10.94 -20.10
CA ILE A 334 7.91 -11.47 -20.10
C ILE A 334 7.41 -11.69 -18.68
N ALA A 335 8.23 -12.27 -17.81
CA ALA A 335 7.88 -12.48 -16.40
C ALA A 335 7.60 -11.14 -15.69
N ALA A 336 8.46 -10.14 -15.89
CA ALA A 336 8.28 -8.81 -15.33
C ALA A 336 7.05 -8.09 -15.88
N LEU A 337 6.77 -8.24 -17.19
CA LEU A 337 5.60 -7.69 -17.86
C LEU A 337 4.30 -8.27 -17.24
N CYS A 338 4.24 -9.59 -17.15
CA CYS A 338 3.06 -10.34 -16.71
C CYS A 338 2.80 -10.31 -15.21
N TYR A 339 3.76 -9.84 -14.40
CA TYR A 339 3.70 -9.89 -12.94
C TYR A 339 2.42 -9.27 -12.35
N ASN A 340 1.90 -8.20 -12.96
CA ASN A 340 0.71 -7.51 -12.47
C ASN A 340 -0.63 -8.08 -12.95
N LEU A 341 -0.66 -9.12 -13.80
CA LEU A 341 -1.90 -9.66 -14.38
C LEU A 341 -2.90 -10.15 -13.32
N GLY A 342 -2.39 -10.67 -12.20
CA GLY A 342 -3.19 -11.17 -11.08
C GLY A 342 -3.76 -10.08 -10.16
N HIS A 343 -3.39 -8.81 -10.32
CA HIS A 343 -3.95 -7.75 -9.49
C HIS A 343 -5.40 -7.48 -9.85
N GLY A 344 -6.24 -7.39 -8.82
CA GLY A 344 -7.59 -6.91 -8.98
C GLY A 344 -7.75 -5.39 -8.77
N PRO A 345 -9.01 -4.94 -8.68
CA PRO A 345 -9.39 -3.53 -8.56
C PRO A 345 -8.79 -2.87 -7.33
N PHE A 346 -8.46 -1.58 -7.43
CA PHE A 346 -7.72 -0.87 -6.40
C PHE A 346 -6.40 -1.55 -5.95
N SER A 347 -5.81 -2.40 -6.81
CA SER A 347 -4.54 -3.09 -6.56
C SER A 347 -4.53 -3.91 -5.26
N HIS A 348 -3.65 -3.58 -4.30
CA HIS A 348 -3.47 -4.34 -3.07
C HIS A 348 -4.64 -4.20 -2.08
N LEU A 349 -5.54 -3.23 -2.29
CA LEU A 349 -6.78 -3.15 -1.53
C LEU A 349 -7.62 -4.41 -1.72
N TYR A 350 -7.65 -4.93 -2.95
CA TYR A 350 -8.42 -6.12 -3.29
C TYR A 350 -8.03 -7.36 -2.50
N GLU A 351 -6.73 -7.57 -2.32
CA GLU A 351 -6.21 -8.71 -1.55
C GLU A 351 -6.67 -8.66 -0.09
N ARG A 352 -6.73 -7.45 0.49
CA ARG A 352 -7.20 -7.25 1.87
C ARG A 352 -8.69 -7.55 1.97
N PHE A 353 -9.44 -6.99 1.03
CA PHE A 353 -10.86 -7.23 0.88
C PHE A 353 -11.16 -8.74 0.75
N TYR A 354 -10.42 -9.45 -0.13
CA TYR A 354 -10.49 -10.90 -0.31
C TYR A 354 -10.23 -11.67 0.98
N CYS A 355 -9.17 -11.32 1.71
CA CYS A 355 -8.85 -12.00 2.95
C CYS A 355 -9.90 -11.80 4.05
N ASP A 356 -10.55 -10.64 4.09
CA ASP A 356 -11.53 -10.33 5.14
C ASP A 356 -12.89 -10.96 4.86
N ALA A 357 -13.25 -11.09 3.58
CA ALA A 357 -14.45 -11.80 3.20
C ALA A 357 -14.34 -13.32 3.43
N LEU A 358 -13.18 -13.95 3.15
CA LEU A 358 -12.97 -15.38 3.41
C LEU A 358 -13.15 -15.71 4.90
N LYS A 359 -12.71 -14.80 5.78
CA LYS A 359 -12.87 -14.96 7.23
C LYS A 359 -14.33 -14.82 7.64
N ARG A 360 -15.09 -13.95 6.98
CA ARG A 360 -16.49 -13.71 7.30
C ARG A 360 -17.36 -14.89 6.89
N GLU A 361 -17.12 -15.47 5.73
CA GLU A 361 -17.80 -16.68 5.26
C GLU A 361 -17.50 -17.87 6.20
N ALA A 362 -16.23 -18.08 6.55
CA ALA A 362 -15.84 -19.11 7.51
C ALA A 362 -16.46 -18.92 8.92
N LEU A 363 -16.75 -17.69 9.35
CA LEU A 363 -17.43 -17.41 10.62
C LEU A 363 -18.94 -17.65 10.56
N LEU A 364 -19.54 -17.66 9.37
CA LEU A 364 -20.98 -17.87 9.17
C LEU A 364 -21.36 -19.36 9.05
N GLU A 365 -20.42 -20.23 8.71
CA GLU A 365 -20.67 -21.67 8.49
C GLU A 365 -20.45 -22.58 9.74
N MET A 366 -20.06 -22.05 10.91
CA MET A 366 -19.58 -22.88 12.03
C MET A 366 -20.48 -22.91 13.27
N THR A 367 -20.79 -24.11 13.77
CA THR A 367 -21.17 -24.34 15.17
C THR A 367 -19.91 -24.46 16.06
N GLU A 368 -20.03 -24.22 17.37
CA GLU A 368 -18.93 -23.99 18.34
C GLU A 368 -17.80 -25.06 18.43
N VAL A 369 -17.88 -26.18 17.70
CA VAL A 369 -16.96 -27.33 17.86
C VAL A 369 -15.90 -27.46 16.74
N GLU A 370 -15.95 -26.71 15.64
CA GLU A 370 -15.09 -27.00 14.46
C GLU A 370 -13.95 -25.99 14.18
N VAL A 371 -13.73 -25.00 15.07
CA VAL A 371 -12.84 -23.84 14.86
C VAL A 371 -11.40 -24.21 14.46
N ASP A 372 -10.88 -25.34 14.97
CA ASP A 372 -9.49 -25.73 14.73
C ASP A 372 -9.23 -26.36 13.34
N ARG A 373 -10.22 -27.04 12.74
CA ARG A 373 -10.09 -27.61 11.38
C ARG A 373 -10.25 -26.56 10.28
N ALA A 374 -11.12 -25.56 10.49
CA ALA A 374 -11.32 -24.47 9.54
C ALA A 374 -10.07 -23.59 9.39
N ASN A 375 -9.34 -23.36 10.49
CA ASN A 375 -8.09 -22.58 10.48
C ASN A 375 -6.99 -23.21 9.59
N GLU A 376 -6.99 -24.54 9.44
CA GLU A 376 -6.01 -25.25 8.61
C GLU A 376 -6.38 -25.19 7.11
N GLY A 377 -7.66 -25.28 6.78
CA GLY A 377 -8.17 -25.06 5.41
C GLY A 377 -8.01 -23.61 4.93
N ILE A 378 -8.19 -22.63 5.82
CA ILE A 378 -7.94 -21.20 5.54
C ILE A 378 -6.44 -20.98 5.24
N ARG A 379 -5.54 -21.66 5.96
CA ARG A 379 -4.09 -21.60 5.70
C ARG A 379 -3.73 -22.10 4.30
N GLN A 380 -4.33 -23.19 3.85
CA GLN A 380 -4.11 -23.75 2.51
C GLN A 380 -4.71 -22.88 1.39
N LYS A 381 -5.89 -22.28 1.59
CA LYS A 381 -6.49 -21.34 0.63
C LYS A 381 -5.69 -20.03 0.51
N GLN A 382 -5.15 -19.51 1.63
CA GLN A 382 -4.22 -18.37 1.62
C GLN A 382 -2.93 -18.66 0.86
N GLU A 383 -2.49 -19.92 0.83
CA GLU A 383 -1.32 -20.37 0.07
C GLU A 383 -1.56 -20.35 -1.45
N LYS A 384 -2.77 -20.65 -1.91
CA LYS A 384 -3.11 -20.55 -3.35
C LYS A 384 -3.11 -19.11 -3.87
N VAL A 385 -3.53 -18.13 -3.07
CA VAL A 385 -3.39 -16.70 -3.39
C VAL A 385 -1.92 -16.26 -3.38
N LYS A 386 -1.09 -16.89 -2.53
CA LYS A 386 0.37 -16.71 -2.56
C LYS A 386 1.05 -17.32 -3.79
N ILE A 387 0.44 -18.22 -4.56
CA ILE A 387 1.07 -18.75 -5.80
C ILE A 387 1.13 -17.64 -6.88
N GLY A 388 0.28 -16.61 -6.80
CA GLY A 388 0.47 -15.35 -7.53
C GLY A 388 1.67 -14.51 -7.07
N ARG A 389 2.33 -14.88 -5.95
CA ARG A 389 3.62 -14.34 -5.51
C ARG A 389 4.77 -15.19 -6.05
N LEU A 390 5.11 -15.04 -7.33
CA LEU A 390 6.52 -15.20 -7.68
C LEU A 390 7.24 -13.90 -7.28
N HIS A 391 7.66 -13.89 -6.02
CA HIS A 391 8.55 -12.89 -5.38
C HIS A 391 7.93 -11.52 -5.04
N HIS A 392 7.17 -11.50 -3.96
CA HIS A 392 7.18 -10.39 -3.01
C HIS A 392 7.65 -10.90 -1.66
N SER A 393 8.97 -10.88 -1.48
CA SER A 393 9.69 -10.99 -0.21
C SER A 393 10.84 -9.98 -0.24
#